data_AF-A0A0G4E8E4-F1
#
_entry.id   AF-A0A0G4E8E4-F1
#
_cell.length_a   1.000
_cell.length_b   1.000
_cell.length_c   1.000
_cell.angle_alpha   90.00
_cell.angle_beta   90.00
_cell.angle_gamma   90.00
#
_symmetry.space_group_name_H-M   'P 1'
#
loop_
_entity.id
_entity.type
_entity.pdbx_description
1 polymer ?
#
loop_
_entity_poly.entity_id
_entity_poly.type
_entity_poly.pdbx_seq_one_letter_code
_entity_poly.pdbx_strand_id
1 'polypeptide(L)'
;MSRLDYSKWDRLARDLSDSEDENEATSREMMRRITATSSAAASSSPSSNAEVEPPPPPAPPAQEGCFVCGLLPPDLKVCEACGLPRYCSQCGPGCTGTHTKIEHMKECGWLKELLCSDHYRGNKAALRYTAGLMGSEGFFKVQRCRESAILREIDTHGKNHVMLILKTEQLVRTETEDRATVDMSEEDAPTVAMWTRDGRKTSLFCGITLANPAKDSVTQPRTPPDTESGAIVWERSLCYPNFRLAPITIGRYTNGINEDITADPATVAVMQDKAQAILTRAIKDLLHHNLPMGIIPLPFILTTGTILAGMFWRKLKCTVTIQGRDRHWFLIPSPVDVCVAAIQHASIPLLGEEEGPRLVHDRMRGVSATAEFSSVTGEYLQRAEWEESIRYELEANEALAAFLQGCFQDHAAKEGVSVAAVEEAFISDALTYTDAFRKHLFNYLRNFRDPVLHKPLHEFEGMSAADFSSIEAELSAMEAVPSPASVTRLMAMRGGGHCEAVEGKL
;
A
#
# COMPACT_ATOMS: atom_id res chain seq x y z
N MET A 1 -1.58 3.37 40.33
CA MET A 1 -0.77 3.89 39.22
C MET A 1 0.68 3.41 39.42
N SER A 2 0.99 2.23 38.89
CA SER A 2 2.35 1.67 38.87
C SER A 2 3.11 2.28 37.69
N ARG A 3 4.28 2.87 37.96
CA ARG A 3 5.20 3.34 36.91
C ARG A 3 5.82 2.13 36.22
N LEU A 4 5.63 2.01 34.91
CA LEU A 4 6.35 1.09 34.04
C LEU A 4 7.85 1.44 34.04
N ASP A 5 8.70 0.44 34.24
CA ASP A 5 10.15 0.52 34.25
C ASP A 5 10.70 0.14 32.87
N TYR A 6 11.26 1.13 32.16
CA TYR A 6 11.81 0.98 30.82
C TYR A 6 13.29 0.52 30.80
N SER A 7 13.91 0.26 31.96
CA SER A 7 15.34 -0.06 32.05
C SER A 7 15.77 -1.39 31.37
N LYS A 8 14.81 -2.26 31.01
CA LYS A 8 15.07 -3.46 30.21
C LYS A 8 15.31 -3.17 28.72
N TRP A 9 14.72 -2.11 28.17
CA TRP A 9 14.83 -1.76 26.75
C TRP A 9 16.19 -1.10 26.42
N ASP A 10 16.77 -0.37 27.37
CA ASP A 10 18.10 0.26 27.22
C ASP A 10 19.26 -0.74 27.12
N ARG A 11 19.07 -2.00 27.53
CA ARG A 11 20.11 -3.05 27.40
C ARG A 11 20.12 -3.69 26.02
N LEU A 12 18.95 -3.92 25.42
CA LEU A 12 18.82 -4.46 24.05
C LEU A 12 19.42 -3.51 23.00
N ALA A 13 19.28 -2.19 23.20
CA ALA A 13 19.85 -1.19 22.30
C ALA A 13 21.39 -1.15 22.30
N ARG A 14 22.06 -1.57 23.39
CA ARG A 14 23.53 -1.59 23.47
C ARG A 14 24.13 -2.86 22.90
N ASP A 15 23.45 -4.00 23.09
CA ASP A 15 23.95 -5.28 22.57
C ASP A 15 23.79 -5.39 21.04
N LEU A 16 22.91 -4.58 20.44
CA LEU A 16 22.74 -4.49 18.98
C LEU A 16 23.79 -3.61 18.29
N SER A 17 24.31 -2.55 18.94
CA SER A 17 25.24 -1.61 18.31
C SER A 17 26.59 -2.23 17.96
N ASP A 18 27.03 -3.24 18.71
CA ASP A 18 28.30 -3.92 18.47
C ASP A 18 28.22 -4.94 17.31
N SER A 19 27.00 -5.30 16.86
CA SER A 19 26.77 -6.25 15.76
C SER A 19 26.59 -5.61 14.37
N GLU A 20 26.29 -4.31 14.31
CA GLU A 20 26.05 -3.59 13.06
C GLU A 20 27.35 -3.33 12.27
N ASP A 21 28.45 -3.08 12.97
CA ASP A 21 29.76 -2.80 12.36
C ASP A 21 30.33 -4.02 11.60
N GLU A 22 30.12 -5.25 12.10
CA GLU A 22 30.55 -6.47 11.41
C GLU A 22 29.70 -6.78 10.16
N ASN A 23 28.40 -6.46 10.22
CA ASN A 23 27.47 -6.69 9.13
C ASN A 23 27.67 -5.67 8.00
N GLU A 24 28.02 -4.42 8.32
CA GLU A 24 28.35 -3.39 7.32
C GLU A 24 29.68 -3.69 6.61
N ALA A 25 30.69 -4.19 7.33
CA ALA A 25 31.96 -4.62 6.74
C ALA A 25 31.78 -5.79 5.77
N THR A 26 30.97 -6.79 6.14
CA THR A 26 30.68 -7.97 5.31
C THR A 26 29.89 -7.59 4.06
N SER A 27 28.90 -6.69 4.19
CA SER A 27 28.11 -6.19 3.06
C SER A 27 28.98 -5.37 2.09
N ARG A 28 29.88 -4.51 2.59
CA ARG A 28 30.85 -3.76 1.75
C ARG A 28 31.81 -4.69 0.99
N GLU A 29 32.32 -5.73 1.64
CA GLU A 29 33.22 -6.70 1.00
C GLU A 29 32.51 -7.56 -0.06
N MET A 30 31.26 -7.95 0.20
CA MET A 30 30.43 -8.62 -0.79
C MET A 30 30.16 -7.74 -2.01
N MET A 31 29.85 -6.45 -1.80
CA MET A 31 29.66 -5.49 -2.89
C MET A 31 30.96 -5.23 -3.68
N ARG A 32 32.12 -5.18 -3.01
CA ARG A 32 33.41 -5.13 -3.71
C ARG A 32 33.63 -6.35 -4.60
N ARG A 33 33.25 -7.55 -4.17
CA ARG A 33 33.33 -8.77 -5.00
C ARG A 33 32.38 -8.69 -6.20
N ILE A 34 31.17 -8.14 -6.04
CA ILE A 34 30.23 -7.94 -7.15
C ILE A 34 30.84 -7.00 -8.21
N THR A 35 31.43 -5.89 -7.80
CA THR A 35 32.08 -4.92 -8.71
C THR A 35 33.34 -5.49 -9.37
N ALA A 36 34.15 -6.25 -8.62
CA ALA A 36 35.38 -6.86 -9.13
C ALA A 36 35.12 -7.99 -10.15
N THR A 37 34.08 -8.82 -9.92
CA THR A 37 33.74 -9.93 -10.83
C THR A 37 33.12 -9.42 -12.14
N SER A 38 32.39 -8.30 -12.09
CA SER A 38 31.86 -7.63 -13.29
C SER A 38 32.97 -6.98 -14.14
N SER A 39 34.07 -6.54 -13.50
CA SER A 39 35.22 -5.94 -14.19
C SER A 39 36.14 -6.95 -14.88
N ALA A 40 36.16 -8.21 -14.44
CA ALA A 40 37.01 -9.26 -15.02
C ALA A 40 36.45 -9.88 -16.32
N ALA A 41 35.16 -9.69 -16.62
CA ALA A 41 34.52 -10.23 -17.83
C ALA A 41 34.53 -9.26 -19.03
N ALA A 42 34.98 -8.01 -18.84
CA ALA A 42 35.02 -7.00 -19.88
C ALA A 42 36.47 -6.77 -20.35
N SER A 43 36.98 -7.67 -21.19
CA SER A 43 38.19 -7.40 -21.99
C SER A 43 37.84 -7.38 -23.48
N SER A 44 38.25 -6.30 -24.14
CA SER A 44 38.06 -5.93 -25.55
C SER A 44 36.75 -5.21 -25.94
N SER A 45 36.69 -3.90 -25.67
CA SER A 45 36.05 -2.92 -26.56
C SER A 45 36.63 -1.53 -26.31
N PRO A 46 36.81 -0.69 -27.36
CA PRO A 46 37.63 0.50 -27.30
C PRO A 46 36.92 1.65 -26.57
N SER A 47 37.74 2.36 -25.79
CA SER A 47 37.46 3.58 -25.06
C SER A 47 36.83 4.68 -25.94
N SER A 48 35.60 5.07 -25.61
CA SER A 48 35.11 6.44 -25.81
C SER A 48 34.35 6.86 -24.56
N ASN A 49 35.06 7.48 -23.61
CA ASN A 49 34.44 8.27 -22.55
C ASN A 49 33.79 9.50 -23.19
N ALA A 50 32.51 9.39 -23.51
CA ALA A 50 31.65 10.55 -23.62
C ALA A 50 31.07 10.79 -22.22
N GLU A 51 31.40 11.94 -21.63
CA GLU A 51 30.63 12.52 -20.53
C GLU A 51 29.16 12.50 -20.95
N VAL A 52 28.37 11.62 -20.30
CA VAL A 52 26.92 11.66 -20.43
C VAL A 52 26.47 12.86 -19.60
N GLU A 53 26.29 13.98 -20.29
CA GLU A 53 25.70 15.20 -19.75
C GLU A 53 24.36 14.83 -19.08
N PRO A 54 24.11 15.26 -17.83
CA PRO A 54 22.86 14.95 -17.15
C PRO A 54 21.68 15.47 -17.99
N PRO A 55 20.57 14.69 -18.08
CA PRO A 55 19.43 15.10 -18.87
C PRO A 55 18.92 16.47 -18.38
N PRO A 56 18.51 17.36 -19.30
CA PRO A 56 18.02 18.68 -18.93
C PRO A 56 16.85 18.57 -17.94
N PRO A 57 16.67 19.56 -17.05
CA PRO A 57 15.54 19.59 -16.14
C PRO A 57 14.23 19.41 -16.94
N PRO A 58 13.24 18.70 -16.37
CA PRO A 58 12.01 18.42 -17.07
C PRO A 58 11.42 19.72 -17.63
N ALA A 59 11.10 19.70 -18.92
CA ALA A 59 10.37 20.81 -19.53
C ALA A 59 9.14 21.12 -18.67
N PRO A 60 8.80 22.40 -18.44
CA PRO A 60 7.61 22.75 -17.69
C PRO A 60 6.42 21.99 -18.28
N PRO A 61 5.50 21.49 -17.45
CA PRO A 61 4.33 20.77 -17.93
C PRO A 61 3.69 21.60 -19.05
N ALA A 62 3.36 20.94 -20.17
CA ALA A 62 2.67 21.59 -21.27
C ALA A 62 1.53 22.42 -20.69
N GLN A 63 1.46 23.72 -21.03
CA GLN A 63 0.44 24.61 -20.47
C GLN A 63 -0.93 23.98 -20.75
N GLU A 64 -1.60 23.52 -19.70
CA GLU A 64 -2.94 22.96 -19.81
C GLU A 64 -3.93 24.12 -19.90
N GLY A 65 -4.84 24.08 -20.88
CA GLY A 65 -5.81 25.15 -21.15
C GLY A 65 -6.84 25.37 -20.03
N CYS A 66 -7.67 26.39 -20.20
CA CYS A 66 -8.76 26.72 -19.27
C CYS A 66 -9.71 25.52 -19.03
N PHE A 67 -10.03 25.25 -17.76
CA PHE A 67 -10.90 24.14 -17.34
C PHE A 67 -12.27 24.08 -18.02
N VAL A 68 -12.85 25.23 -18.39
CA VAL A 68 -14.21 25.28 -18.98
C VAL A 68 -14.20 25.18 -20.50
N CYS A 69 -13.16 25.69 -21.16
CA CYS A 69 -13.19 25.86 -22.61
C CYS A 69 -12.00 25.24 -23.34
N GLY A 70 -11.04 24.62 -22.65
CA GLY A 70 -9.87 23.99 -23.24
C GLY A 70 -8.87 24.94 -23.90
N LEU A 71 -9.20 26.24 -24.01
CA LEU A 71 -8.35 27.24 -24.65
C LEU A 71 -7.15 27.55 -23.74
N LEU A 72 -5.95 27.47 -24.30
CA LEU A 72 -4.70 27.98 -23.73
C LEU A 72 -4.77 29.51 -23.60
N PRO A 73 -4.88 30.09 -22.39
CA PRO A 73 -4.75 31.53 -22.23
C PRO A 73 -3.26 31.86 -22.07
N PRO A 74 -2.81 33.04 -22.53
CA PRO A 74 -1.45 33.48 -22.31
C PRO A 74 -1.08 33.64 -20.82
N ASP A 75 -2.06 33.72 -19.90
CA ASP A 75 -1.82 33.94 -18.46
C ASP A 75 -2.90 33.28 -17.56
N LEU A 76 -2.85 31.95 -17.36
CA LEU A 76 -3.66 31.31 -16.32
C LEU A 76 -3.10 31.64 -14.93
N LYS A 77 -3.76 32.53 -14.19
CA LYS A 77 -3.47 32.73 -12.77
C LYS A 77 -3.84 31.45 -12.01
N VAL A 78 -2.89 30.87 -11.30
CA VAL A 78 -3.15 29.69 -10.45
C VAL A 78 -3.74 30.18 -9.12
N CYS A 79 -4.69 29.44 -8.55
CA CYS A 79 -5.14 29.69 -7.18
C CYS A 79 -3.98 29.41 -6.20
N GLU A 80 -3.57 30.43 -5.45
CA GLU A 80 -2.45 30.33 -4.50
C GLU A 80 -2.69 29.29 -3.37
N ALA A 81 -3.96 29.01 -3.05
CA ALA A 81 -4.30 28.06 -1.98
C ALA A 81 -4.31 26.58 -2.44
N CYS A 82 -4.69 26.29 -3.69
CA CYS A 82 -4.89 24.91 -4.15
C CYS A 82 -4.08 24.51 -5.40
N GLY A 83 -3.39 25.45 -6.06
CA GLY A 83 -2.53 25.15 -7.20
C GLY A 83 -3.27 24.83 -8.51
N LEU A 84 -4.57 25.18 -8.61
CA LEU A 84 -5.40 24.95 -9.79
C LEU A 84 -5.47 26.17 -10.73
N PRO A 85 -5.59 25.99 -12.05
CA PRO A 85 -5.79 27.11 -12.98
C PRO A 85 -7.10 27.85 -12.66
N ARG A 86 -7.09 29.19 -12.59
CA ARG A 86 -8.32 29.98 -12.53
C ARG A 86 -9.04 29.95 -13.88
N TYR A 87 -10.36 29.84 -13.82
CA TYR A 87 -11.28 30.06 -14.93
C TYR A 87 -10.93 31.32 -15.73
N CYS A 88 -10.93 31.24 -17.07
CA CYS A 88 -10.48 32.35 -17.90
C CYS A 88 -11.40 33.58 -17.75
N SER A 89 -10.80 34.77 -17.78
CA SER A 89 -11.50 36.05 -17.79
C SER A 89 -12.26 36.35 -19.10
N GLN A 90 -12.18 35.49 -20.10
CA GLN A 90 -12.80 35.69 -21.41
C GLN A 90 -14.24 35.14 -21.52
N CYS A 91 -14.72 34.36 -20.54
CA CYS A 91 -16.14 34.06 -20.44
C CYS A 91 -16.85 35.30 -19.90
N GLY A 92 -17.58 36.02 -20.77
CA GLY A 92 -18.07 37.38 -20.53
C GLY A 92 -18.84 37.61 -19.21
N PRO A 93 -19.12 38.89 -18.87
CA PRO A 93 -19.56 39.32 -17.53
C PRO A 93 -20.85 38.67 -16.99
N GLY A 94 -21.64 38.02 -17.84
CA GLY A 94 -22.87 37.32 -17.45
C GLY A 94 -22.69 35.88 -16.97
N CYS A 95 -21.52 35.25 -17.18
CA CYS A 95 -21.32 33.82 -16.91
C CYS A 95 -20.56 33.53 -15.59
N THR A 96 -19.93 34.54 -14.97
CA THR A 96 -18.72 34.33 -14.14
C THR A 96 -18.78 34.79 -12.68
N GLY A 97 -19.86 35.43 -12.22
CA GLY A 97 -19.88 36.02 -10.87
C GLY A 97 -20.19 35.05 -9.73
N THR A 98 -21.31 34.33 -9.84
CA THR A 98 -21.91 33.61 -8.70
C THR A 98 -21.95 32.10 -8.93
N HIS A 99 -22.24 31.64 -10.16
CA HIS A 99 -22.33 30.21 -10.47
C HIS A 99 -20.95 29.55 -10.51
N THR A 100 -20.02 30.11 -11.30
CA THR A 100 -18.60 29.71 -11.29
C THR A 100 -17.93 29.88 -9.94
N LYS A 101 -18.33 30.87 -9.12
CA LYS A 101 -17.76 31.03 -7.78
C LYS A 101 -18.28 29.94 -6.83
N ILE A 102 -19.57 29.61 -6.87
CA ILE A 102 -20.16 28.54 -6.04
C ILE A 102 -19.70 27.16 -6.50
N GLU A 103 -19.69 26.89 -7.81
CA GLU A 103 -19.19 25.63 -8.39
C GLU A 103 -17.68 25.50 -8.16
N HIS A 104 -16.90 26.55 -8.40
CA HIS A 104 -15.48 26.54 -8.01
C HIS A 104 -15.29 26.38 -6.51
N MET A 105 -16.11 27.00 -5.64
CA MET A 105 -15.97 26.81 -4.19
C MET A 105 -16.33 25.38 -3.77
N LYS A 106 -17.29 24.74 -4.43
CA LYS A 106 -17.64 23.33 -4.19
C LYS A 106 -16.55 22.39 -4.71
N GLU A 107 -16.09 22.59 -5.93
CA GLU A 107 -14.99 21.82 -6.53
C GLU A 107 -13.68 22.03 -5.78
N CYS A 108 -13.33 23.28 -5.47
CA CYS A 108 -12.13 23.62 -4.70
C CYS A 108 -12.24 23.12 -3.25
N GLY A 109 -13.44 23.16 -2.65
CA GLY A 109 -13.70 22.55 -1.35
C GLY A 109 -13.45 21.05 -1.36
N TRP A 110 -14.07 20.34 -2.30
CA TRP A 110 -13.88 18.90 -2.52
C TRP A 110 -12.43 18.54 -2.84
N LEU A 111 -11.77 19.28 -3.73
CA LEU A 111 -10.36 19.05 -4.09
C LEU A 111 -9.43 19.37 -2.92
N LYS A 112 -9.77 20.34 -2.06
CA LYS A 112 -9.02 20.63 -0.84
C LYS A 112 -9.19 19.50 0.18
N GLU A 113 -10.40 18.98 0.36
CA GLU A 113 -10.65 17.80 1.19
C GLU A 113 -9.85 16.60 0.68
N LEU A 114 -9.86 16.35 -0.63
CA LEU A 114 -9.04 15.30 -1.26
C LEU A 114 -7.54 15.55 -1.07
N LEU A 115 -7.04 16.77 -1.31
CA LEU A 115 -5.62 17.11 -1.13
C LEU A 115 -5.16 16.94 0.33
N CYS A 116 -6.06 17.17 1.28
CA CYS A 116 -5.83 16.95 2.70
C CYS A 116 -5.96 15.48 3.13
N SER A 117 -6.57 14.62 2.30
CA SER A 117 -6.59 13.18 2.56
C SER A 117 -5.21 12.55 2.32
N ASP A 118 -4.91 11.48 3.06
CA ASP A 118 -3.61 10.81 3.00
C ASP A 118 -3.29 10.21 1.61
N HIS A 119 -4.31 9.91 0.81
CA HIS A 119 -4.16 9.36 -0.54
C HIS A 119 -3.54 10.36 -1.53
N TYR A 120 -3.96 11.62 -1.49
CA TYR A 120 -3.52 12.65 -2.46
C TYR A 120 -2.50 13.63 -1.90
N ARG A 121 -2.13 13.49 -0.62
CA ARG A 121 -1.16 14.37 0.03
C ARG A 121 0.16 14.36 -0.74
N GLY A 122 0.58 15.54 -1.18
CA GLY A 122 1.81 15.70 -1.98
C GLY A 122 1.73 15.11 -3.40
N ASN A 123 0.55 14.72 -3.91
CA ASN A 123 0.38 14.17 -5.26
C ASN A 123 -0.65 14.97 -6.08
N LYS A 124 -0.31 16.23 -6.37
CA LYS A 124 -1.16 17.13 -7.18
C LYS A 124 -1.50 16.54 -8.56
N ALA A 125 -0.61 15.74 -9.14
CA ALA A 125 -0.85 15.08 -10.42
C ALA A 125 -1.99 14.04 -10.33
N ALA A 126 -2.02 13.21 -9.29
CA ALA A 126 -3.11 12.27 -9.07
C ALA A 126 -4.44 12.98 -8.84
N LEU A 127 -4.42 14.09 -8.09
CA LEU A 127 -5.61 14.92 -7.89
C LEU A 127 -6.12 15.50 -9.22
N ARG A 128 -5.23 16.06 -10.04
CA ARG A 128 -5.58 16.58 -11.38
C ARG A 128 -6.11 15.48 -12.29
N TYR A 129 -5.49 14.30 -12.29
CA TYR A 129 -5.94 13.16 -13.08
C TYR A 129 -7.35 12.69 -12.65
N THR A 130 -7.57 12.57 -11.34
CA THR A 130 -8.86 12.18 -10.72
C THR A 130 -9.96 13.19 -11.06
N ALA A 131 -9.64 14.48 -11.00
CA ALA A 131 -10.54 15.56 -11.37
C ALA A 131 -10.77 15.72 -12.89
N GLY A 132 -10.16 14.87 -13.73
CA GLY A 132 -10.24 14.97 -15.19
C GLY A 132 -9.45 16.14 -15.80
N LEU A 133 -8.63 16.84 -14.99
CA LEU A 133 -7.82 17.98 -15.39
C LEU A 133 -6.53 17.60 -16.11
N MET A 134 -6.11 16.33 -16.01
CA MET A 134 -4.89 15.82 -16.61
C MET A 134 -5.20 14.54 -17.36
N GLY A 135 -4.74 14.44 -18.61
CA GLY A 135 -4.85 13.22 -19.40
C GLY A 135 -3.98 12.10 -18.84
N SER A 136 -4.30 10.85 -19.19
CA SER A 136 -3.57 9.67 -18.72
C SER A 136 -2.07 9.72 -19.06
N GLU A 137 -1.71 10.11 -20.28
CA GLU A 137 -0.30 10.23 -20.70
C GLU A 137 0.46 11.28 -19.88
N GLY A 138 -0.15 12.45 -19.66
CA GLY A 138 0.43 13.52 -18.85
C GLY A 138 0.63 13.08 -17.40
N PHE A 139 -0.36 12.40 -16.83
CA PHE A 139 -0.30 11.86 -15.48
C PHE A 139 0.86 10.86 -15.32
N PHE A 140 0.93 9.84 -16.19
CA PHE A 140 1.99 8.82 -16.10
C PHE A 140 3.38 9.39 -16.41
N LYS A 141 3.48 10.41 -17.27
CA LYS A 141 4.73 11.15 -17.46
C LYS A 141 5.20 11.82 -16.17
N VAL A 142 4.31 12.54 -15.48
CA VAL A 142 4.63 13.19 -14.20
C VAL A 142 4.97 12.15 -13.12
N GLN A 143 4.25 11.03 -13.06
CA GLN A 143 4.57 9.92 -12.14
C GLN A 143 5.98 9.37 -12.39
N ARG A 144 6.38 9.08 -13.64
CA ARG A 144 7.75 8.62 -13.94
C ARG A 144 8.84 9.63 -13.57
N CYS A 145 8.58 10.92 -13.78
CA CYS A 145 9.51 11.99 -13.37
C CYS A 145 9.66 12.02 -11.83
N ARG A 146 8.54 11.88 -11.11
CA ARG A 146 8.53 11.80 -9.65
C ARG A 146 9.24 10.56 -9.13
N GLU A 147 8.97 9.38 -9.70
CA GLU A 147 9.68 8.13 -9.40
C GLU A 147 11.19 8.34 -9.52
N SER A 148 11.64 8.92 -10.64
CA SER A 148 13.06 9.20 -10.86
C SER A 148 13.64 10.18 -9.84
N ALA A 149 12.87 11.18 -9.41
CA ALA A 149 13.28 12.13 -8.37
C ALA A 149 13.42 11.46 -7.00
N ILE A 150 12.45 10.62 -6.62
CA ILE A 150 12.50 9.83 -5.38
C ILE A 150 13.72 8.92 -5.36
N LEU A 151 14.02 8.25 -6.48
CA LEU A 151 15.17 7.34 -6.57
C LEU A 151 16.51 8.07 -6.45
N ARG A 152 16.63 9.28 -7.03
CA ARG A 152 17.80 10.15 -6.83
C ARG A 152 17.91 10.65 -5.38
N GLU A 153 16.78 10.96 -4.74
CA GLU A 153 16.75 11.40 -3.34
C GLU A 153 17.23 10.28 -2.41
N ILE A 154 16.74 9.06 -2.61
CA ILE A 154 17.17 7.88 -1.86
C ILE A 154 18.66 7.59 -2.10
N ASP A 155 19.14 7.74 -3.33
CA ASP A 155 20.57 7.58 -3.63
C ASP A 155 21.42 8.62 -2.87
N THR A 156 20.96 9.87 -2.82
CA THR A 156 21.71 10.97 -2.21
C THR A 156 21.67 10.92 -0.67
N HIS A 157 20.54 10.50 -0.09
CA HIS A 157 20.25 10.68 1.34
C HIS A 157 19.76 9.42 2.07
N GLY A 158 19.30 8.40 1.37
CA GLY A 158 18.64 7.23 1.94
C GLY A 158 19.57 6.16 2.51
N LYS A 159 19.02 5.20 3.27
CA LYS A 159 19.62 3.88 3.40
C LYS A 159 19.43 3.12 2.07
N ASN A 160 20.33 2.18 1.79
CA ASN A 160 20.17 1.24 0.68
C ASN A 160 18.97 0.32 0.88
N HIS A 161 18.59 0.05 2.13
CA HIS A 161 17.44 -0.79 2.45
C HIS A 161 16.18 0.06 2.51
N VAL A 162 15.19 -0.30 1.68
CA VAL A 162 13.89 0.36 1.63
C VAL A 162 12.79 -0.66 1.88
N MET A 163 11.74 -0.26 2.56
CA MET A 163 10.54 -1.06 2.71
C MET A 163 9.54 -0.66 1.62
N LEU A 164 8.90 -1.66 1.01
CA LEU A 164 7.79 -1.44 0.08
C LEU A 164 6.48 -1.82 0.78
N ILE A 165 5.48 -0.96 0.63
CA ILE A 165 4.11 -1.24 1.07
C ILE A 165 3.23 -1.16 -0.17
N LEU A 166 2.50 -2.22 -0.43
CA LEU A 166 1.53 -2.33 -1.51
C LEU A 166 0.14 -2.00 -0.98
N LYS A 167 -0.51 -0.99 -1.54
CA LYS A 167 -1.87 -0.58 -1.17
C LYS A 167 -2.77 -0.51 -2.38
N THR A 168 -4.06 -0.72 -2.18
CA THR A 168 -5.07 -0.35 -3.16
C THR A 168 -5.44 1.11 -2.99
N GLU A 169 -5.32 1.86 -4.07
CA GLU A 169 -5.72 3.25 -4.15
C GLU A 169 -6.91 3.38 -5.09
N GLN A 170 -7.96 4.06 -4.65
CA GLN A 170 -9.10 4.35 -5.51
C GLN A 170 -8.93 5.76 -6.08
N LEU A 171 -8.76 5.84 -7.40
CA LEU A 171 -8.83 7.11 -8.12
C LEU A 171 -10.15 7.15 -8.89
N VAL A 172 -11.05 8.02 -8.44
CA VAL A 172 -12.36 8.24 -9.09
C VAL A 172 -12.17 9.27 -10.19
N ARG A 173 -12.09 8.83 -11.44
CA ARG A 173 -12.01 9.79 -12.55
C ARG A 173 -13.39 10.31 -12.88
N THR A 174 -13.59 11.62 -12.71
CA THR A 174 -14.74 12.32 -13.29
C THR A 174 -14.47 12.48 -14.78
N GLU A 175 -14.94 11.52 -15.59
CA GLU A 175 -15.05 11.76 -17.02
C GLU A 175 -16.33 12.55 -17.26
N THR A 176 -16.17 13.83 -17.58
CA THR A 176 -17.21 14.55 -18.30
C THR A 176 -17.25 13.92 -19.70
N GLU A 177 -18.06 12.87 -19.87
CA GLU A 177 -18.46 12.52 -21.23
C GLU A 177 -19.08 13.80 -21.82
N ASP A 178 -18.49 14.28 -22.93
CA ASP A 178 -19.13 15.29 -23.75
C ASP A 178 -20.58 14.86 -23.86
N ARG A 179 -21.51 15.71 -23.38
CA ARG A 179 -22.95 15.53 -23.56
C ARG A 179 -23.24 15.52 -25.05
N ALA A 180 -22.93 14.42 -25.73
CA ALA A 180 -23.68 13.98 -26.87
C ALA A 180 -25.09 13.85 -26.32
N THR A 181 -25.95 14.79 -26.72
CA THR A 181 -27.37 14.81 -26.42
C THR A 181 -27.96 13.49 -26.89
N VAL A 182 -27.96 12.50 -26.01
CA VAL A 182 -28.77 11.31 -26.18
C VAL A 182 -30.19 11.80 -25.91
N ASP A 183 -30.96 11.99 -26.98
CA ASP A 183 -32.41 12.15 -26.92
C ASP A 183 -32.99 10.88 -26.28
N MET A 184 -33.05 10.87 -24.94
CA MET A 184 -33.76 9.85 -24.19
C MET A 184 -35.21 10.30 -24.03
N SER A 185 -36.14 9.47 -24.51
CA SER A 185 -37.59 9.66 -24.33
C SER A 185 -37.94 9.72 -22.84
N GLU A 186 -38.82 10.66 -22.47
CA GLU A 186 -39.25 10.94 -21.08
C GLU A 186 -39.82 9.72 -20.34
N GLU A 187 -40.24 8.67 -21.05
CA GLU A 187 -40.88 7.49 -20.46
C GLU A 187 -39.91 6.48 -19.82
N ASP A 188 -38.61 6.53 -20.13
CA ASP A 188 -37.60 5.59 -19.58
C ASP A 188 -36.80 6.18 -18.38
N ALA A 189 -37.14 7.40 -17.95
CA ALA A 189 -36.34 8.19 -17.00
C ALA A 189 -36.34 7.73 -15.52
N PRO A 190 -37.41 7.18 -14.92
CA PRO A 190 -37.42 7.00 -13.45
C PRO A 190 -36.58 5.83 -12.93
N THR A 191 -36.37 4.79 -13.72
CA THR A 191 -35.73 3.55 -13.24
C THR A 191 -34.22 3.50 -13.54
N VAL A 192 -33.74 4.34 -14.46
CA VAL A 192 -32.32 4.48 -14.80
C VAL A 192 -31.65 5.65 -14.07
N ALA A 193 -32.40 6.65 -13.60
CA ALA A 193 -31.87 7.85 -12.95
C ALA A 193 -31.26 7.65 -11.53
N MET A 194 -31.35 6.45 -10.96
CA MET A 194 -30.61 6.09 -9.73
C MET A 194 -29.25 5.42 -9.99
N TRP A 195 -28.96 5.04 -11.24
CA TRP A 195 -27.70 4.43 -11.61
C TRP A 195 -26.85 5.48 -12.33
N THR A 196 -25.81 5.97 -11.63
CA THR A 196 -24.82 6.95 -12.12
C THR A 196 -25.37 8.33 -12.51
N ARG A 197 -25.76 9.15 -11.53
CA ARG A 197 -26.10 10.57 -11.81
C ARG A 197 -24.94 11.39 -12.42
N ASP A 198 -23.69 10.89 -12.37
CA ASP A 198 -22.50 11.65 -12.78
C ASP A 198 -21.54 10.94 -13.78
N GLY A 199 -21.87 9.76 -14.34
CA GLY A 199 -21.01 9.10 -15.36
C GLY A 199 -19.54 8.83 -14.95
N ARG A 200 -19.22 8.90 -13.65
CA ARG A 200 -17.84 8.83 -13.15
C ARG A 200 -17.29 7.42 -13.34
N LYS A 201 -16.10 7.32 -13.94
CA LYS A 201 -15.37 6.06 -14.08
C LYS A 201 -14.45 5.90 -12.89
N THR A 202 -14.80 4.99 -11.99
CA THR A 202 -13.89 4.60 -10.91
C THR A 202 -12.89 3.59 -11.45
N SER A 203 -11.61 3.85 -11.23
CA SER A 203 -10.55 2.89 -11.50
C SER A 203 -9.82 2.58 -10.19
N LEU A 204 -9.62 1.30 -9.89
CA LEU A 204 -8.71 0.89 -8.82
C LEU A 204 -7.29 0.88 -9.35
N PHE A 205 -6.41 1.45 -8.54
CA PHE A 205 -4.98 1.51 -8.73
C PHE A 205 -4.30 0.66 -7.67
N CYS A 206 -3.19 0.06 -8.05
CA CYS A 206 -2.17 -0.40 -7.15
C CYS A 206 -1.23 0.77 -6.88
N GLY A 207 -1.20 1.20 -5.62
CA GLY A 207 -0.22 2.14 -5.11
C GLY A 207 0.92 1.38 -4.43
N ILE A 208 2.15 1.77 -4.74
CA ILE A 208 3.34 1.34 -4.02
C ILE A 208 3.82 2.54 -3.22
N THR A 209 3.81 2.39 -1.91
CA THR A 209 4.52 3.28 -0.99
C THR A 209 5.94 2.75 -0.82
N LEU A 210 6.92 3.65 -0.91
CA LEU A 210 8.30 3.34 -0.55
C LEU A 210 8.60 4.03 0.77
N ALA A 211 9.08 3.30 1.78
CA ALA A 211 9.51 3.84 3.05
C ALA A 211 11.02 3.61 3.23
N ASN A 212 11.75 4.67 3.55
CA ASN A 212 13.18 4.63 3.81
C ASN A 212 13.44 4.96 5.29
N PRO A 213 13.77 3.96 6.13
CA PRO A 213 14.07 4.22 7.53
C PRO A 213 15.34 5.08 7.66
N ALA A 214 15.32 6.08 8.54
CA ALA A 214 16.49 6.92 8.77
C ALA A 214 17.67 6.08 9.28
N LYS A 215 18.89 6.54 8.94
CA LYS A 215 20.13 6.07 9.56
C LYS A 215 20.15 6.55 11.00
N ASP A 216 20.14 5.61 11.93
CA ASP A 216 20.24 5.81 13.37
C ASP A 216 21.41 6.76 13.63
N SER A 217 21.09 8.03 13.91
CA SER A 217 21.97 9.15 14.31
C SER A 217 21.48 10.52 13.81
N VAL A 218 20.57 10.61 12.84
CA VAL A 218 20.10 11.94 12.40
C VAL A 218 19.02 12.46 13.35
N THR A 219 19.47 13.09 14.44
CA THR A 219 18.65 13.90 15.38
C THR A 219 18.01 15.12 14.71
N GLN A 220 18.34 15.39 13.44
CA GLN A 220 17.70 16.43 12.66
C GLN A 220 16.53 15.84 11.86
N PRO A 221 15.31 16.38 12.00
CA PRO A 221 14.23 16.08 11.07
C PRO A 221 14.76 16.28 9.67
N ARG A 222 14.73 15.24 8.83
CA ARG A 222 14.99 15.43 7.41
C ARG A 222 13.88 16.33 6.91
N THR A 223 14.18 17.60 6.68
CA THR A 223 13.28 18.46 5.90
C THR A 223 13.08 17.73 4.58
N PRO A 224 11.86 17.35 4.18
CA PRO A 224 11.66 16.65 2.93
C PRO A 224 12.27 17.50 1.82
N PRO A 225 13.30 17.00 1.11
CA PRO A 225 13.97 17.79 0.09
C PRO A 225 13.00 17.95 -1.08
N ASP A 226 12.64 19.20 -1.34
CA ASP A 226 11.69 19.65 -2.35
C ASP A 226 10.25 19.15 -2.25
N THR A 227 9.32 20.05 -2.57
CA THR A 227 7.88 19.77 -2.63
C THR A 227 7.48 18.75 -3.71
N GLU A 228 8.43 18.33 -4.57
CA GLU A 228 8.16 17.53 -5.77
C GLU A 228 8.17 16.01 -5.52
N SER A 229 8.98 15.50 -4.59
CA SER A 229 8.98 14.06 -4.25
C SER A 229 7.72 13.67 -3.47
N GLY A 230 7.09 14.65 -2.82
CA GLY A 230 5.91 14.47 -1.96
C GLY A 230 6.18 13.51 -0.81
N ALA A 231 7.43 13.46 -0.34
CA ALA A 231 7.83 12.70 0.84
C ALA A 231 7.10 13.22 2.09
N ILE A 232 6.74 12.30 2.97
CA ILE A 232 6.25 12.60 4.31
C ILE A 232 7.24 12.04 5.33
N VAL A 233 7.54 12.82 6.36
CA VAL A 233 8.28 12.32 7.52
C VAL A 233 7.28 11.57 8.38
N TRP A 234 7.49 10.27 8.53
CA TRP A 234 6.72 9.41 9.41
C TRP A 234 7.64 8.89 10.50
N GLU A 235 7.48 9.36 11.73
CA GLU A 235 8.36 9.04 12.86
C GLU A 235 9.85 9.27 12.53
N ARG A 236 10.55 8.18 12.18
CA ARG A 236 11.98 8.14 11.83
C ARG A 236 12.22 7.69 10.39
N SER A 237 11.19 7.69 9.54
CA SER A 237 11.27 7.23 8.15
C SER A 237 10.83 8.33 7.18
N LEU A 238 11.45 8.36 6.00
CA LEU A 238 10.92 9.09 4.85
C LEU A 238 10.01 8.14 4.08
N CYS A 239 8.73 8.46 4.04
CA CYS A 239 7.74 7.71 3.29
C CYS A 239 7.38 8.47 2.02
N TYR A 240 7.29 7.74 0.91
CA TYR A 240 6.83 8.21 -0.39
C TYR A 240 5.53 7.45 -0.70
N PRO A 241 4.36 7.94 -0.25
CA PRO A 241 3.09 7.21 -0.29
C PRO A 241 2.63 6.83 -1.71
N ASN A 242 3.16 7.53 -2.70
CA ASN A 242 2.83 7.39 -4.11
C ASN A 242 4.11 7.25 -4.91
N PHE A 243 5.00 6.33 -4.49
CA PHE A 243 6.20 6.04 -5.26
C PHE A 243 5.79 5.55 -6.65
N ARG A 244 4.88 4.57 -6.74
CA ARG A 244 4.32 4.13 -8.02
C ARG A 244 2.80 4.00 -7.92
N LEU A 245 2.10 4.44 -8.96
CA LEU A 245 0.65 4.26 -9.10
C LEU A 245 0.37 3.65 -10.47
N ALA A 246 -0.31 2.50 -10.50
CA ALA A 246 -0.66 1.84 -11.76
C ALA A 246 -2.06 1.21 -11.68
N PRO A 247 -2.88 1.29 -12.74
CA PRO A 247 -4.26 0.81 -12.71
C PRO A 247 -4.29 -0.71 -12.69
N ILE A 248 -5.06 -1.30 -11.78
CA ILE A 248 -5.28 -2.76 -11.70
C ILE A 248 -6.65 -3.19 -12.21
N THR A 249 -7.57 -2.25 -12.37
CA THR A 249 -8.92 -2.51 -12.88
C THR A 249 -8.93 -2.96 -14.34
N ILE A 250 -9.84 -3.90 -14.64
CA ILE A 250 -10.11 -4.41 -15.98
C ILE A 250 -11.55 -3.99 -16.30
N GLY A 251 -11.72 -2.83 -16.94
CA GLY A 251 -13.02 -2.35 -17.37
C GLY A 251 -13.68 -1.32 -16.43
N ARG A 252 -14.94 -1.00 -16.73
CA ARG A 252 -15.73 0.05 -16.07
C ARG A 252 -16.45 -0.52 -14.85
N TYR A 253 -16.20 0.03 -13.66
CA TYR A 253 -17.01 -0.24 -12.47
C TYR A 253 -18.06 0.87 -12.33
N THR A 254 -19.34 0.52 -12.47
CA THR A 254 -20.46 1.46 -12.38
C THR A 254 -20.99 1.64 -10.96
N ASN A 255 -20.65 0.73 -10.04
CA ASN A 255 -21.13 0.79 -8.66
C ASN A 255 -20.01 1.32 -7.76
N GLY A 256 -20.32 2.39 -7.03
CA GLY A 256 -19.45 2.97 -6.02
C GLY A 256 -18.92 1.89 -5.09
N ILE A 257 -17.61 1.99 -4.80
CA ILE A 257 -16.86 0.99 -4.07
C ILE A 257 -17.20 1.14 -2.59
N ASN A 258 -18.18 0.37 -2.14
CA ASN A 258 -17.97 -0.27 -0.85
C ASN A 258 -16.97 -1.40 -1.11
N GLU A 259 -15.93 -1.48 -0.28
CA GLU A 259 -14.82 -2.44 -0.37
C GLU A 259 -15.28 -3.91 -0.28
N ASP A 260 -16.58 -4.14 -0.09
CA ASP A 260 -17.29 -5.34 -0.54
C ASP A 260 -17.28 -5.41 -2.06
N ILE A 261 -16.10 -5.68 -2.60
CA ILE A 261 -15.91 -5.98 -3.99
C ILE A 261 -16.66 -7.29 -4.25
N THR A 262 -17.92 -7.13 -4.65
CA THR A 262 -18.74 -8.11 -5.37
C THR A 262 -18.15 -8.43 -6.75
N ALA A 263 -16.92 -7.98 -7.07
CA ALA A 263 -16.27 -8.42 -8.27
C ALA A 263 -16.10 -9.92 -8.21
N ASP A 264 -16.44 -10.54 -9.33
CA ASP A 264 -16.24 -11.96 -9.56
C ASP A 264 -14.81 -12.38 -9.16
N PRO A 265 -14.63 -13.53 -8.46
CA PRO A 265 -13.33 -14.00 -8.01
C PRO A 265 -12.26 -14.06 -9.11
N ALA A 266 -12.63 -14.33 -10.36
CA ALA A 266 -11.65 -14.31 -11.46
C ALA A 266 -11.14 -12.90 -11.73
N THR A 267 -12.00 -11.88 -11.60
CA THR A 267 -11.59 -10.47 -11.76
C THR A 267 -10.62 -10.05 -10.67
N VAL A 268 -10.90 -10.42 -9.41
CA VAL A 268 -9.99 -10.20 -8.28
C VAL A 268 -8.65 -10.89 -8.51
N ALA A 269 -8.65 -12.12 -9.02
CA ALA A 269 -7.43 -12.85 -9.33
C ALA A 269 -6.55 -12.12 -10.36
N VAL A 270 -7.15 -11.59 -11.44
CA VAL A 270 -6.38 -10.86 -12.46
C VAL A 270 -5.88 -9.52 -11.92
N MET A 271 -6.65 -8.82 -11.09
CA MET A 271 -6.18 -7.60 -10.41
C MET A 271 -4.94 -7.87 -9.55
N GLN A 272 -4.95 -8.97 -8.80
CA GLN A 272 -3.82 -9.41 -7.98
C GLN A 272 -2.62 -9.78 -8.84
N ASP A 273 -2.81 -10.54 -9.92
CA ASP A 273 -1.73 -10.92 -10.83
C ASP A 273 -1.08 -9.67 -11.48
N LYS A 274 -1.90 -8.67 -11.82
CA LYS A 274 -1.42 -7.37 -12.33
C LYS A 274 -0.67 -6.57 -11.26
N ALA A 275 -1.18 -6.51 -10.03
CA ALA A 275 -0.49 -5.88 -8.91
C ALA A 275 0.89 -6.53 -8.64
N GLN A 276 0.97 -7.86 -8.71
CA GLN A 276 2.22 -8.61 -8.60
C GLN A 276 3.21 -8.25 -9.72
N ALA A 277 2.74 -8.10 -10.96
CA ALA A 277 3.57 -7.70 -12.09
C ALA A 277 4.12 -6.27 -11.94
N ILE A 278 3.26 -5.32 -11.57
CA ILE A 278 3.64 -3.92 -11.28
C ILE A 278 4.71 -3.87 -10.18
N LEU A 279 4.49 -4.62 -9.09
CA LEU A 279 5.42 -4.68 -7.96
C LEU A 279 6.74 -5.35 -8.34
N THR A 280 6.69 -6.45 -9.10
CA THR A 280 7.90 -7.12 -9.62
C THR A 280 8.72 -6.17 -10.49
N ARG A 281 8.05 -5.34 -11.31
CA ARG A 281 8.72 -4.31 -12.09
C ARG A 281 9.34 -3.24 -11.21
N ALA A 282 8.64 -2.77 -10.17
CA ALA A 282 9.17 -1.79 -9.22
C ALA A 282 10.42 -2.30 -8.49
N ILE A 283 10.41 -3.56 -8.03
CA ILE A 283 11.58 -4.22 -7.44
C ILE A 283 12.72 -4.26 -8.44
N LYS A 284 12.47 -4.64 -9.70
CA LYS A 284 13.49 -4.61 -10.76
C LYS A 284 14.05 -3.21 -10.94
N ASP A 285 13.23 -2.19 -11.05
CA ASP A 285 13.69 -0.82 -11.26
C ASP A 285 14.55 -0.35 -10.06
N LEU A 286 14.16 -0.65 -8.82
CA LEU A 286 14.94 -0.35 -7.60
C LEU A 286 16.31 -1.04 -7.61
N LEU A 287 16.38 -2.30 -8.05
CA LEU A 287 17.62 -3.08 -8.12
C LEU A 287 18.53 -2.66 -9.30
N HIS A 288 17.97 -2.21 -10.42
CA HIS A 288 18.71 -1.84 -11.64
C HIS A 288 19.15 -0.37 -11.65
N HIS A 289 18.65 0.46 -10.73
CA HIS A 289 19.16 1.83 -10.61
C HIS A 289 20.67 1.79 -10.33
N ASN A 290 21.45 2.41 -11.23
CA ASN A 290 22.91 2.41 -11.38
C ASN A 290 23.70 2.83 -10.12
N LEU A 291 23.52 2.12 -9.02
CA LEU A 291 24.17 2.43 -7.76
C LEU A 291 25.31 1.43 -7.53
N PRO A 292 26.49 1.91 -7.10
CA PRO A 292 27.55 1.04 -6.58
C PRO A 292 27.09 0.18 -5.38
N MET A 293 25.97 0.57 -4.76
CA MET A 293 25.45 0.08 -3.48
C MET A 293 24.03 -0.52 -3.56
N GLY A 294 23.30 -0.35 -4.67
CA GLY A 294 21.93 -0.85 -4.93
C GLY A 294 20.86 -0.39 -3.92
N ILE A 295 19.67 0.05 -4.39
CA ILE A 295 18.51 0.12 -3.50
C ILE A 295 17.93 -1.29 -3.41
N ILE A 296 17.95 -1.87 -2.22
CA ILE A 296 17.51 -3.25 -1.95
C ILE A 296 16.19 -3.18 -1.17
N PRO A 297 15.06 -3.53 -1.81
CA PRO A 297 13.82 -3.66 -1.08
C PRO A 297 13.92 -4.79 -0.05
N LEU A 298 13.43 -4.57 1.17
CA LEU A 298 13.28 -5.61 2.16
C LEU A 298 12.46 -6.78 1.58
N PRO A 299 12.79 -8.03 1.93
CA PRO A 299 12.17 -9.20 1.31
C PRO A 299 10.71 -9.39 1.68
N PHE A 300 10.20 -8.65 2.67
CA PHE A 300 8.81 -8.63 3.09
C PHE A 300 8.15 -7.34 2.63
N ILE A 301 7.11 -7.49 1.83
CA ILE A 301 6.33 -6.38 1.28
C ILE A 301 4.97 -6.44 1.95
N LEU A 302 4.66 -5.39 2.70
CA LEU A 302 3.40 -5.29 3.41
C LEU A 302 2.28 -4.97 2.42
N THR A 303 1.20 -5.73 2.45
CA THR A 303 0.01 -5.50 1.64
C THR A 303 -1.10 -4.95 2.51
N THR A 304 -1.72 -3.85 2.10
CA THR A 304 -2.88 -3.26 2.80
C THR A 304 -4.13 -3.31 1.92
N GLY A 305 -5.26 -3.69 2.49
CA GLY A 305 -6.55 -3.76 1.82
C GLY A 305 -6.94 -5.18 1.39
N THR A 306 -8.25 -5.41 1.35
CA THR A 306 -8.86 -6.74 1.17
C THR A 306 -8.45 -7.44 -0.13
N ILE A 307 -8.37 -6.72 -1.25
CA ILE A 307 -7.92 -7.28 -2.54
C ILE A 307 -6.50 -7.81 -2.42
N LEU A 308 -5.60 -7.06 -1.81
CA LEU A 308 -4.17 -7.40 -1.78
C LEU A 308 -3.86 -8.47 -0.74
N ALA A 309 -4.61 -8.52 0.36
CA ALA A 309 -4.50 -9.61 1.34
C ALA A 309 -4.68 -11.00 0.70
N GLY A 310 -5.52 -11.10 -0.35
CA GLY A 310 -5.68 -12.34 -1.11
C GLY A 310 -4.42 -12.84 -1.83
N MET A 311 -3.44 -11.96 -2.11
CA MET A 311 -2.16 -12.35 -2.72
C MET A 311 -1.35 -13.28 -1.79
N PHE A 312 -1.36 -13.01 -0.48
CA PHE A 312 -0.73 -13.85 0.52
C PHE A 312 -1.38 -15.24 0.60
N TRP A 313 -2.71 -15.28 0.64
CA TRP A 313 -3.45 -16.55 0.70
C TRP A 313 -3.22 -17.41 -0.54
N ARG A 314 -3.14 -16.79 -1.72
CA ARG A 314 -2.76 -17.43 -3.00
C ARG A 314 -1.27 -17.76 -3.13
N LYS A 315 -0.44 -17.42 -2.13
CA LYS A 315 1.03 -17.64 -2.14
C LYS A 315 1.73 -16.95 -3.31
N LEU A 316 1.19 -15.84 -3.79
CA LEU A 316 1.85 -15.01 -4.81
C LEU A 316 3.10 -14.39 -4.21
N LYS A 317 4.21 -14.35 -4.95
CA LYS A 317 5.48 -13.74 -4.53
C LYS A 317 6.15 -13.07 -5.73
N CYS A 318 6.85 -11.97 -5.52
CA CYS A 318 7.62 -11.37 -6.62
C CYS A 318 8.94 -12.11 -6.78
N THR A 319 9.29 -12.50 -8.00
CA THR A 319 10.55 -13.20 -8.29
C THR A 319 11.38 -12.39 -9.27
N VAL A 320 12.61 -12.08 -8.89
CA VAL A 320 13.58 -11.36 -9.74
C VAL A 320 14.87 -12.16 -9.81
N THR A 321 15.33 -12.43 -11.01
CA THR A 321 16.61 -13.11 -11.25
C THR A 321 17.74 -12.10 -11.19
N ILE A 322 18.66 -12.27 -10.22
CA ILE A 322 19.86 -11.46 -10.04
C ILE A 322 21.06 -12.38 -10.21
N GLN A 323 21.94 -12.08 -11.17
CA GLN A 323 23.14 -12.89 -11.45
C GLN A 323 22.83 -14.39 -11.68
N GLY A 324 21.75 -14.67 -12.42
CA GLY A 324 21.31 -16.04 -12.71
C GLY A 324 20.68 -16.79 -11.53
N ARG A 325 20.43 -16.12 -10.41
CA ARG A 325 19.74 -16.69 -9.24
C ARG A 325 18.43 -16.00 -8.99
N ASP A 326 17.38 -16.77 -8.78
CA ASP A 326 16.08 -16.24 -8.42
C ASP A 326 16.07 -15.77 -6.97
N ARG A 327 15.60 -14.54 -6.77
CA ARG A 327 15.34 -13.92 -5.48
C ARG A 327 13.85 -13.71 -5.33
N HIS A 328 13.35 -13.85 -4.10
CA HIS A 328 11.94 -13.81 -3.79
C HIS A 328 11.62 -12.69 -2.81
N TRP A 329 10.56 -11.94 -3.10
CA TRP A 329 9.93 -11.00 -2.19
C TRP A 329 8.53 -11.50 -1.87
N PHE A 330 8.23 -11.57 -0.59
CA PHE A 330 7.03 -12.18 -0.03
C PHE A 330 6.02 -11.09 0.29
N LEU A 331 4.76 -11.36 -0.04
CA LEU A 331 3.64 -10.45 0.15
C LEU A 331 2.94 -10.84 1.45
N ILE A 332 2.97 -9.96 2.45
CA ILE A 332 2.45 -10.24 3.79
C ILE A 332 1.40 -9.17 4.12
N PRO A 333 0.17 -9.53 4.51
CA PRO A 333 -0.82 -8.56 4.99
C PRO A 333 -0.29 -7.77 6.19
N SER A 334 -0.69 -6.50 6.31
CA SER A 334 -0.36 -5.72 7.51
C SER A 334 -0.94 -6.37 8.78
N PRO A 335 -0.32 -6.20 9.96
CA PRO A 335 -0.86 -6.71 11.21
C PRO A 335 -2.28 -6.23 11.47
N VAL A 336 -2.52 -4.95 11.19
CA VAL A 336 -3.86 -4.34 11.31
C VAL A 336 -4.86 -5.09 10.45
N ASP A 337 -4.56 -5.37 9.18
CA ASP A 337 -5.49 -6.10 8.31
C ASP A 337 -5.75 -7.53 8.80
N VAL A 338 -4.74 -8.19 9.38
CA VAL A 338 -4.89 -9.52 9.99
C VAL A 338 -5.78 -9.45 11.24
N CYS A 339 -5.55 -8.49 12.13
CA CYS A 339 -6.39 -8.25 13.32
C CYS A 339 -7.82 -7.91 12.92
N VAL A 340 -8.00 -7.01 11.96
CA VAL A 340 -9.31 -6.62 11.42
C VAL A 340 -10.06 -7.86 10.92
N ALA A 341 -9.40 -8.70 10.12
CA ALA A 341 -10.01 -9.92 9.59
C ALA A 341 -10.27 -10.96 10.69
N ALA A 342 -9.43 -11.04 11.73
CA ALA A 342 -9.64 -11.91 12.89
C ALA A 342 -10.87 -11.48 13.70
N ILE A 343 -11.02 -10.18 13.97
CA ILE A 343 -12.18 -9.61 14.67
C ILE A 343 -13.46 -9.79 13.83
N GLN A 344 -13.40 -9.58 12.52
CA GLN A 344 -14.52 -9.87 11.61
C GLN A 344 -14.91 -11.35 11.61
N HIS A 345 -13.92 -12.26 11.70
CA HIS A 345 -14.18 -13.69 11.79
C HIS A 345 -14.87 -14.05 13.11
N ALA A 346 -14.35 -13.54 14.24
CA ALA A 346 -14.89 -13.78 15.57
C ALA A 346 -16.28 -13.14 15.79
N SER A 347 -16.68 -12.17 14.96
CA SER A 347 -18.01 -11.57 15.06
C SER A 347 -19.12 -12.40 14.43
N ILE A 348 -18.78 -13.36 13.56
CA ILE A 348 -19.76 -14.20 12.86
C ILE A 348 -20.66 -14.99 13.83
N PRO A 349 -20.15 -15.68 14.87
CA PRO A 349 -21.00 -16.39 15.83
C PRO A 349 -21.94 -15.46 16.63
N LEU A 350 -21.56 -14.19 16.81
CA LEU A 350 -22.31 -13.22 17.61
C LEU A 350 -23.39 -12.50 16.79
N LEU A 351 -23.06 -12.13 15.55
CA LEU A 351 -23.82 -11.20 14.71
C LEU A 351 -24.36 -11.84 13.42
N GLY A 352 -23.95 -13.07 13.12
CA GLY A 352 -24.28 -13.75 11.87
C GLY A 352 -23.27 -13.48 10.75
N GLU A 353 -23.30 -14.35 9.73
CA GLU A 353 -22.31 -14.37 8.64
C GLU A 353 -22.28 -13.10 7.77
N GLU A 354 -23.41 -12.41 7.62
CA GLU A 354 -23.52 -11.23 6.76
C GLU A 354 -23.33 -9.92 7.53
N GLU A 355 -24.00 -9.78 8.69
CA GLU A 355 -23.98 -8.53 9.44
C GLU A 355 -22.70 -8.34 10.24
N GLY A 356 -22.14 -9.41 10.81
CA GLY A 356 -20.94 -9.34 11.64
C GLY A 356 -19.75 -8.71 10.94
N PRO A 357 -19.25 -9.29 9.83
CA PRO A 357 -18.12 -8.75 9.10
C PRO A 357 -18.36 -7.31 8.62
N ARG A 358 -19.56 -7.02 8.10
CA ARG A 358 -19.92 -5.69 7.56
C ARG A 358 -19.93 -4.61 8.64
N LEU A 359 -20.59 -4.85 9.76
CA LEU A 359 -20.70 -3.87 10.85
C LEU A 359 -19.33 -3.61 11.49
N VAL A 360 -18.54 -4.67 11.68
CA VAL A 360 -17.18 -4.55 12.18
C VAL A 360 -16.29 -3.77 11.20
N HIS A 361 -16.37 -4.08 9.91
CA HIS A 361 -15.66 -3.34 8.85
C HIS A 361 -16.01 -1.84 8.88
N ASP A 362 -17.30 -1.50 8.87
CA ASP A 362 -17.77 -0.12 8.83
C ASP A 362 -17.34 0.69 10.05
N ARG A 363 -17.17 0.04 11.21
CA ARG A 363 -16.70 0.67 12.45
C ARG A 363 -15.18 0.76 12.55
N MET A 364 -14.46 -0.06 11.81
CA MET A 364 -12.99 0.04 11.67
C MET A 364 -12.54 0.97 10.55
N ARG A 365 -13.46 1.45 9.68
CA ARG A 365 -13.15 2.47 8.68
C ARG A 365 -12.60 3.73 9.37
N GLY A 366 -11.34 4.05 9.10
CA GLY A 366 -10.65 5.24 9.63
C GLY A 366 -9.61 4.97 10.71
N VAL A 367 -9.45 3.73 11.19
CA VAL A 367 -8.37 3.35 12.13
C VAL A 367 -7.03 3.12 11.42
N SER A 368 -7.02 3.06 10.09
CA SER A 368 -5.83 2.67 9.32
C SER A 368 -4.80 3.80 9.18
N ALA A 369 -3.67 3.68 9.87
CA ALA A 369 -2.30 3.87 9.32
C ALA A 369 -1.20 3.94 10.40
N THR A 370 -1.54 3.93 11.70
CA THR A 370 -0.54 4.17 12.75
C THR A 370 0.13 2.94 13.33
N ALA A 371 -0.19 1.73 12.85
CA ALA A 371 0.62 0.59 13.22
C ALA A 371 2.03 0.80 12.68
N GLU A 372 2.98 0.95 13.61
CA GLU A 372 4.40 1.00 13.30
C GLU A 372 4.68 -0.13 12.31
N PHE A 373 5.30 0.21 11.19
CA PHE A 373 5.73 -0.77 10.20
C PHE A 373 6.94 -1.53 10.77
N SER A 374 6.69 -2.36 11.77
CA SER A 374 7.64 -3.33 12.29
C SER A 374 7.92 -4.31 11.15
N SER A 375 9.17 -4.29 10.67
CA SER A 375 9.68 -5.25 9.69
C SER A 375 9.91 -6.64 10.28
N VAL A 376 9.50 -6.88 11.52
CA VAL A 376 9.82 -8.08 12.29
C VAL A 376 8.76 -9.15 12.00
N THR A 377 9.02 -10.02 11.02
CA THR A 377 8.15 -11.17 10.77
C THR A 377 8.21 -12.22 11.89
N GLY A 378 9.23 -12.15 12.76
CA GLY A 378 9.33 -12.97 13.97
C GLY A 378 8.16 -12.77 14.93
N GLU A 379 7.68 -11.54 15.11
CA GLU A 379 6.49 -11.22 15.94
C GLU A 379 5.24 -11.89 15.37
N TYR A 380 5.12 -11.93 14.04
CA TYR A 380 3.94 -12.46 13.35
C TYR A 380 3.82 -13.97 13.51
N LEU A 381 4.89 -14.65 13.95
CA LEU A 381 4.89 -16.08 14.20
C LEU A 381 4.51 -16.43 15.64
N GLN A 382 4.41 -15.46 16.55
CA GLN A 382 4.12 -15.70 17.97
C GLN A 382 2.64 -15.49 18.27
N ARG A 383 2.00 -16.46 18.95
CA ARG A 383 0.57 -16.36 19.31
C ARG A 383 0.27 -15.18 20.23
N ALA A 384 1.14 -14.97 21.21
CA ALA A 384 0.96 -13.95 22.25
C ALA A 384 0.93 -12.52 21.67
N GLU A 385 1.79 -12.25 20.68
CA GLU A 385 1.83 -10.96 19.97
C GLU A 385 0.49 -10.68 19.25
N TRP A 386 -0.14 -11.70 18.67
CA TRP A 386 -1.48 -11.55 18.08
C TRP A 386 -2.57 -11.32 19.11
N GLU A 387 -2.50 -11.95 20.27
CA GLU A 387 -3.46 -11.69 21.34
C GLU A 387 -3.37 -10.24 21.83
N GLU A 388 -2.15 -9.76 22.08
CA GLU A 388 -1.90 -8.37 22.46
C GLU A 388 -2.37 -7.39 21.38
N SER A 389 -2.05 -7.67 20.12
CA SER A 389 -2.47 -6.84 18.98
C SER A 389 -3.99 -6.79 18.82
N ILE A 390 -4.69 -7.92 18.94
CA ILE A 390 -6.16 -7.95 18.85
C ILE A 390 -6.78 -7.13 19.98
N ARG A 391 -6.29 -7.29 21.22
CA ARG A 391 -6.78 -6.51 22.37
C ARG A 391 -6.52 -5.02 22.18
N TYR A 392 -5.31 -4.65 21.72
CA TYR A 392 -4.97 -3.27 21.41
C TYR A 392 -5.91 -2.66 20.37
N GLU A 393 -6.19 -3.34 19.26
CA GLU A 393 -7.09 -2.83 18.21
C GLU A 393 -8.53 -2.67 18.70
N LEU A 394 -9.01 -3.59 19.56
CA LEU A 394 -10.31 -3.48 20.20
C LEU A 394 -10.37 -2.27 21.14
N GLU A 395 -9.33 -2.04 21.95
CA GLU A 395 -9.25 -0.92 22.90
C GLU A 395 -9.04 0.44 22.22
N ALA A 396 -8.24 0.50 21.16
CA ALA A 396 -7.90 1.72 20.44
C ALA A 396 -9.09 2.31 19.68
N ASN A 397 -10.07 1.48 19.29
CA ASN A 397 -11.28 1.92 18.62
C ASN A 397 -12.48 1.96 19.58
N GLU A 398 -12.66 3.07 20.28
CA GLU A 398 -13.75 3.27 21.26
C GLU A 398 -15.14 2.95 20.70
N ALA A 399 -15.39 3.28 19.43
CA ALA A 399 -16.68 3.05 18.79
C ALA A 399 -16.94 1.56 18.53
N LEU A 400 -15.90 0.82 18.11
CA LEU A 400 -15.96 -0.63 17.96
C LEU A 400 -16.08 -1.33 19.32
N ALA A 401 -15.28 -0.92 20.30
CA ALA A 401 -15.31 -1.45 21.66
C ALA A 401 -16.72 -1.33 22.27
N ALA A 402 -17.31 -0.13 22.23
CA ALA A 402 -18.64 0.11 22.77
C ALA A 402 -19.72 -0.72 22.05
N PHE A 403 -19.60 -0.87 20.72
CA PHE A 403 -20.50 -1.69 19.94
C PHE A 403 -20.40 -3.18 20.31
N LEU A 404 -19.19 -3.75 20.31
CA LEU A 404 -18.98 -5.15 20.66
C LEU A 404 -19.37 -5.45 22.10
N GLN A 405 -19.14 -4.52 23.03
CA GLN A 405 -19.55 -4.68 24.42
C GLN A 405 -21.08 -4.82 24.55
N GLY A 406 -21.86 -4.07 23.78
CA GLY A 406 -23.31 -4.25 23.71
C GLY A 406 -23.69 -5.64 23.19
N CYS A 407 -23.00 -6.09 22.13
CA CYS A 407 -23.21 -7.43 21.56
C CYS A 407 -22.86 -8.55 22.55
N PHE A 408 -21.78 -8.40 23.33
CA PHE A 408 -21.38 -9.34 24.36
C PHE A 408 -22.41 -9.40 25.49
N GLN A 409 -22.98 -8.26 25.90
CA GLN A 409 -24.04 -8.20 26.91
C GLN A 409 -25.30 -8.94 26.44
N ASP A 410 -25.74 -8.67 25.21
CA ASP A 410 -26.93 -9.31 24.63
C ASP A 410 -26.73 -10.83 24.49
N HIS A 411 -25.57 -11.26 24.01
CA HIS A 411 -25.24 -12.68 23.86
C HIS A 411 -25.11 -13.38 25.23
N ALA A 412 -24.45 -12.75 26.19
CA ALA A 412 -24.32 -13.27 27.56
C ALA A 412 -25.68 -13.44 28.24
N ALA A 413 -26.60 -12.47 28.07
CA ALA A 413 -27.95 -12.55 28.59
C ALA A 413 -28.77 -13.67 27.93
N LYS A 414 -28.59 -13.88 26.61
CA LYS A 414 -29.28 -14.94 25.86
C LYS A 414 -28.82 -16.34 26.26
N GLU A 415 -27.51 -16.54 26.39
CA GLU A 415 -26.91 -17.85 26.69
C GLU A 415 -26.80 -18.13 28.20
N GLY A 416 -27.07 -17.14 29.05
CA GLY A 416 -27.01 -17.29 30.51
C GLY A 416 -25.58 -17.40 31.06
N VAL A 417 -24.60 -16.78 30.40
CA VAL A 417 -23.18 -16.76 30.78
C VAL A 417 -22.73 -15.36 31.19
N SER A 418 -21.49 -15.20 31.68
CA SER A 418 -20.94 -13.88 31.99
C SER A 418 -20.44 -13.18 30.72
N VAL A 419 -20.48 -11.84 30.71
CA VAL A 419 -19.94 -11.03 29.59
C VAL A 419 -18.45 -11.34 29.36
N ALA A 420 -17.68 -11.49 30.43
CA ALA A 420 -16.26 -11.84 30.36
C ALA A 420 -16.02 -13.21 29.69
N ALA A 421 -16.94 -14.18 29.87
CA ALA A 421 -16.83 -15.47 29.19
C ALA A 421 -17.10 -15.35 27.69
N VAL A 422 -18.03 -14.48 27.28
CA VAL A 422 -18.29 -14.19 25.85
C VAL A 422 -17.12 -13.46 25.21
N GLU A 423 -16.55 -12.47 25.91
CA GLU A 423 -15.38 -11.73 25.46
C GLU A 423 -14.17 -12.65 25.28
N GLU A 424 -13.90 -13.53 26.25
CA GLU A 424 -12.79 -14.49 26.15
C GLU A 424 -13.00 -15.50 25.02
N ALA A 425 -14.24 -15.97 24.81
CA ALA A 425 -14.57 -16.81 23.66
C ALA A 425 -14.35 -16.07 22.33
N PHE A 426 -14.73 -14.79 22.25
CA PHE A 426 -14.51 -13.95 21.08
C PHE A 426 -13.02 -13.78 20.76
N ILE A 427 -12.18 -13.49 21.76
CA ILE A 427 -10.72 -13.41 21.58
C ILE A 427 -10.15 -14.76 21.13
N SER A 428 -10.63 -15.87 21.72
CA SER A 428 -10.22 -17.22 21.34
C SER A 428 -10.54 -17.55 19.86
N ASP A 429 -11.73 -17.15 19.39
CA ASP A 429 -12.14 -17.32 17.99
C ASP A 429 -11.30 -16.44 17.06
N ALA A 430 -10.99 -15.20 17.45
CA ALA A 430 -10.10 -14.33 16.69
C ALA A 430 -8.69 -14.91 16.59
N LEU A 431 -8.17 -15.50 17.68
CA LEU A 431 -6.87 -16.18 17.68
C LEU A 431 -6.86 -17.43 16.79
N THR A 432 -7.99 -18.11 16.62
CA THR A 432 -8.08 -19.25 15.69
C THR A 432 -7.88 -18.79 14.23
N TYR A 433 -8.35 -17.59 13.88
CA TYR A 433 -8.05 -16.98 12.58
C TYR A 433 -6.54 -16.68 12.44
N THR A 434 -5.91 -16.09 13.46
CA THR A 434 -4.49 -15.75 13.40
C THR A 434 -3.60 -17.00 13.42
N ASP A 435 -4.02 -18.11 14.04
CA ASP A 435 -3.32 -19.40 13.92
C ASP A 435 -3.31 -19.93 12.48
N ALA A 436 -4.45 -19.86 11.79
CA ALA A 436 -4.49 -20.18 10.37
C ALA A 436 -3.54 -19.27 9.57
N PHE A 437 -3.55 -17.96 9.84
CA PHE A 437 -2.59 -17.03 9.24
C PHE A 437 -1.12 -17.42 9.52
N ARG A 438 -0.75 -17.66 10.79
CA ARG A 438 0.61 -18.05 11.23
C ARG A 438 1.09 -19.31 10.53
N LYS A 439 0.26 -20.36 10.49
CA LYS A 439 0.56 -21.62 9.79
C LYS A 439 0.76 -21.40 8.30
N HIS A 440 -0.07 -20.54 7.69
CA HIS A 440 0.08 -20.17 6.28
C HIS A 440 1.34 -19.34 6.02
N LEU A 441 1.69 -18.43 6.92
CA LEU A 441 2.89 -17.59 6.85
C LEU A 441 4.14 -18.46 6.96
N PHE A 442 4.20 -19.33 7.96
CA PHE A 442 5.31 -20.27 8.14
C PHE A 442 5.54 -21.13 6.89
N ASN A 443 4.48 -21.73 6.34
CA ASN A 443 4.59 -22.53 5.11
C ASN A 443 5.02 -21.70 3.89
N TYR A 444 4.55 -20.46 3.80
CA TYR A 444 4.88 -19.54 2.72
C TYR A 444 6.35 -19.11 2.76
N LEU A 445 6.91 -18.95 3.97
CA LEU A 445 8.29 -18.56 4.22
C LEU A 445 9.25 -19.73 4.45
N ARG A 446 8.80 -21.00 4.38
CA ARG A 446 9.62 -22.18 4.70
C ARG A 446 10.96 -22.23 3.96
N ASN A 447 10.95 -21.79 2.70
CA ASN A 447 12.14 -21.75 1.84
C ASN A 447 12.75 -20.35 1.70
N PHE A 448 12.40 -19.44 2.61
CA PHE A 448 12.93 -18.08 2.64
C PHE A 448 14.46 -18.12 2.72
N ARG A 449 15.09 -17.29 1.90
CA ARG A 449 16.50 -16.94 2.00
C ARG A 449 16.61 -15.46 1.74
N ASP A 450 17.32 -14.76 2.62
CA ASP A 450 17.55 -13.34 2.44
C ASP A 450 18.15 -13.07 1.04
N PRO A 451 17.58 -12.14 0.25
CA PRO A 451 18.04 -11.89 -1.11
C PRO A 451 19.51 -11.48 -1.22
N VAL A 452 20.09 -10.92 -0.14
CA VAL A 452 21.46 -10.39 -0.11
C VAL A 452 22.41 -11.38 0.56
N LEU A 453 22.19 -11.65 1.84
CA LEU A 453 23.05 -12.43 2.73
C LEU A 453 22.75 -13.94 2.70
N HIS A 454 21.64 -14.36 2.10
CA HIS A 454 21.20 -15.78 2.05
C HIS A 454 20.99 -16.44 3.40
N LYS A 455 20.76 -15.63 4.44
CA LYS A 455 20.40 -16.11 5.76
C LYS A 455 19.03 -16.81 5.72
N PRO A 456 18.84 -17.90 6.48
CA PRO A 456 17.53 -18.47 6.73
C PRO A 456 16.64 -17.49 7.53
N LEU A 457 15.34 -17.75 7.57
CA LEU A 457 14.37 -16.84 8.18
C LEU A 457 14.69 -16.50 9.64
N HIS A 458 14.99 -17.49 10.47
CA HIS A 458 15.29 -17.26 11.89
C HIS A 458 16.51 -16.37 12.10
N GLU A 459 17.59 -16.57 11.34
CA GLU A 459 18.77 -15.70 11.40
C GLU A 459 18.49 -14.28 10.88
N PHE A 460 17.63 -14.15 9.87
CA PHE A 460 17.21 -12.84 9.35
C PHE A 460 16.43 -12.06 10.39
N GLU A 461 15.54 -12.74 11.12
CA GLU A 461 14.70 -12.16 12.18
C GLU A 461 15.41 -12.03 13.54
N GLY A 462 16.69 -12.41 13.64
CA GLY A 462 17.40 -12.41 14.92
C GLY A 462 16.86 -13.44 15.94
N MET A 463 16.09 -14.42 15.49
CA MET A 463 15.51 -15.49 16.31
C MET A 463 16.50 -16.66 16.47
N SER A 464 16.56 -17.25 17.66
CA SER A 464 17.36 -18.46 17.85
C SER A 464 16.78 -19.64 17.07
N ALA A 465 17.64 -20.56 16.62
CA ALA A 465 17.18 -21.77 15.93
C ALA A 465 16.28 -22.64 16.81
N ALA A 466 16.45 -22.59 18.14
CA ALA A 466 15.63 -23.32 19.10
C ALA A 466 14.21 -22.74 19.17
N ASP A 467 14.08 -21.41 19.25
CA ASP A 467 12.78 -20.73 19.28
C ASP A 467 12.03 -20.98 17.96
N PHE A 468 12.74 -20.87 16.83
CA PHE A 468 12.16 -21.16 15.52
C PHE A 468 11.66 -22.61 15.40
N SER A 469 12.45 -23.57 15.90
CA SER A 469 12.06 -24.99 15.92
C SER A 469 10.86 -25.24 16.85
N SER A 470 10.77 -24.50 17.96
CA SER A 470 9.62 -24.56 18.87
C SER A 470 8.33 -24.07 18.20
N ILE A 471 8.41 -22.96 17.47
CA ILE A 471 7.29 -22.43 16.67
C ILE A 471 6.90 -23.41 15.56
N GLU A 472 7.87 -23.99 14.87
CA GLU A 472 7.61 -25.02 13.84
C GLU A 472 6.87 -26.22 14.42
N ALA A 473 7.29 -26.69 15.60
CA ALA A 473 6.63 -27.79 16.31
C ALA A 473 5.20 -27.42 16.73
N GLU A 474 4.99 -26.22 17.28
CA GLU A 474 3.66 -25.70 17.64
C GLU A 474 2.72 -25.68 16.43
N LEU A 475 3.13 -25.03 15.33
CA LEU A 475 2.30 -24.87 14.12
C LEU A 475 2.07 -26.20 13.38
N SER A 476 3.01 -27.15 13.49
CA SER A 476 2.86 -28.50 12.95
C SER A 476 1.92 -29.37 13.78
N ALA A 477 1.88 -29.16 15.10
CA ALA A 477 0.99 -29.87 16.03
C ALA A 477 -0.45 -29.36 15.98
N MET A 478 -0.67 -28.11 15.57
CA MET A 478 -2.01 -27.61 15.28
C MET A 478 -2.66 -28.53 14.25
N GLU A 479 -3.85 -29.04 14.57
CA GLU A 479 -4.67 -29.79 13.62
C GLU A 479 -4.92 -28.96 12.35
N ALA A 480 -5.57 -29.55 11.34
CA ALA A 480 -6.00 -28.77 10.18
C ALA A 480 -7.05 -27.74 10.62
N VAL A 481 -6.60 -26.60 11.17
CA VAL A 481 -7.44 -25.44 11.47
C VAL A 481 -8.12 -25.09 10.14
N PRO A 482 -9.44 -25.30 10.03
CA PRO A 482 -10.11 -25.05 8.78
C PRO A 482 -9.96 -23.58 8.45
N SER A 483 -9.36 -23.28 7.29
CA SER A 483 -9.28 -21.91 6.83
C SER A 483 -10.70 -21.33 6.72
N PRO A 484 -10.95 -20.10 7.19
CA PRO A 484 -12.24 -19.44 7.02
C PRO A 484 -12.74 -19.55 5.57
N ALA A 485 -14.06 -19.64 5.38
CA ALA A 485 -14.63 -19.82 4.04
C ALA A 485 -14.22 -18.69 3.05
N SER A 486 -14.04 -17.47 3.55
CA SER A 486 -13.46 -16.34 2.79
C SER A 486 -12.03 -16.65 2.31
N VAL A 487 -11.16 -17.13 3.19
CA VAL A 487 -9.78 -17.51 2.87
C VAL A 487 -9.74 -18.69 1.89
N THR A 488 -10.56 -19.72 2.12
CA THR A 488 -10.65 -20.88 1.21
C THR A 488 -11.07 -20.45 -0.19
N ARG A 489 -12.04 -19.53 -0.32
CA ARG A 489 -12.43 -18.94 -1.61
C ARG A 489 -11.26 -18.22 -2.27
N LEU A 490 -10.51 -17.40 -1.54
CA LEU A 490 -9.33 -16.70 -2.06
C LEU A 490 -8.24 -17.66 -2.54
N MET A 491 -7.97 -18.72 -1.79
CA MET A 491 -7.00 -19.76 -2.15
C MET A 491 -7.41 -20.55 -3.39
N ALA A 492 -8.71 -20.74 -3.62
CA ALA A 492 -9.23 -21.46 -4.78
C ALA A 492 -9.19 -20.62 -6.08
N MET A 493 -8.96 -19.31 -5.99
CA MET A 493 -8.90 -18.43 -7.16
C MET A 493 -7.69 -18.79 -8.04
N ARG A 494 -7.98 -19.23 -9.27
CA ARG A 494 -6.96 -19.49 -10.29
C ARG A 494 -6.59 -18.19 -10.99
N GLY A 495 -5.29 -17.97 -11.20
CA GLY A 495 -4.83 -16.84 -11.99
C GLY A 495 -5.42 -16.91 -13.40
N GLY A 496 -6.06 -15.83 -13.84
CA GLY A 496 -6.41 -15.68 -15.24
C GLY A 496 -5.11 -15.43 -15.99
N GLY A 497 -4.69 -16.35 -16.86
CA GLY A 497 -3.39 -16.27 -17.56
C GLY A 497 -3.07 -14.84 -18.03
N HIS A 498 -1.84 -14.40 -17.77
CA HIS A 498 -1.37 -13.06 -18.08
C HIS A 498 -1.69 -12.65 -19.52
N CYS A 499 -2.38 -11.53 -19.71
CA CYS A 499 -2.73 -10.98 -21.02
C CYS A 499 -2.03 -9.63 -21.21
N GLU A 500 -0.85 -9.63 -21.83
CA GLU A 500 -0.05 -8.44 -22.16
C GLU A 500 -0.85 -7.39 -22.98
N ALA A 501 -1.90 -7.82 -23.69
CA ALA A 501 -2.67 -6.95 -24.59
C ALA A 501 -3.42 -5.80 -23.88
N VAL A 502 -3.64 -5.90 -22.56
CA VAL A 502 -4.38 -4.89 -21.77
C VAL A 502 -3.47 -3.80 -21.19
N GLU A 503 -2.16 -4.01 -21.14
CA GLU A 503 -1.28 -3.16 -20.34
C GLU A 503 -0.82 -1.88 -21.04
N GLY A 504 -0.90 -1.80 -22.38
CA GLY A 504 -0.16 -0.76 -23.11
C GLY A 504 1.34 -0.88 -22.83
N LYS A 505 2.19 -0.17 -23.56
CA LYS A 505 3.60 -0.06 -23.15
C LYS A 505 3.64 0.85 -21.91
N LEU A 506 3.73 0.28 -20.72
CA LEU A 506 3.98 1.01 -19.47
C LEU A 506 5.35 1.71 -19.49
#